data_AF-A0A7V7DB99-F1
#
_entry.id   AF-A0A7V7DB99-F1
#
_cell.length_a   1.000
_cell.length_b   1.000
_cell.length_c   1.000
_cell.angle_alpha   90.00
_cell.angle_beta   90.00
_cell.angle_gamma   90.00
#
_symmetry.space_group_name_H-M   'P 1'
#
loop_
_entity.id
_entity.type
_entity.pdbx_description
1 polymer ?
#
loop_
_entity_poly.entity_id
_entity_poly.type
_entity_poly.pdbx_seq_one_letter_code
_entity_poly.pdbx_strand_id
1 'polypeptide(L)' 'MKKRCEWAGSDPLYIEYHDNEWGTPVRDDHKLFEFLLLESAQAGLSWITILKKRQ' A
#
# COMPACT_ATOMS: atom_id res chain seq x y z
N MET A 1 14.02 11.23 -13.27
CA MET A 1 12.80 10.45 -12.99
C MET A 1 13.19 9.23 -12.17
N LYS A 2 12.55 9.00 -11.01
CA LYS A 2 12.76 7.78 -10.23
C LYS A 2 12.09 6.61 -10.98
N LYS A 3 12.82 5.52 -11.24
CA LYS A 3 12.25 4.31 -11.83
C LYS A 3 11.44 3.60 -10.74
N ARG A 4 10.14 3.42 -10.95
CA ARG A 4 9.22 2.74 -10.02
C ARG A 4 8.83 1.38 -10.55
N CYS A 5 8.31 0.53 -9.68
CA CYS A 5 7.65 -0.69 -10.12
C CYS A 5 6.46 -0.35 -11.04
N GLU A 6 6.20 -1.21 -12.04
CA GLU A 6 5.17 -0.97 -13.05
C GLU A 6 3.78 -0.78 -12.43
N TRP A 7 3.49 -1.48 -11.33
CA TRP A 7 2.21 -1.41 -10.63
C TRP A 7 1.95 -0.07 -9.92
N ALA A 8 2.98 0.74 -9.65
CA ALA A 8 2.79 2.02 -8.96
C ALA A 8 2.00 3.03 -9.82
N GLY A 9 1.98 2.84 -11.14
CA GLY A 9 1.19 3.64 -12.06
C GLY A 9 1.47 5.15 -11.95
N SER A 10 0.40 5.95 -12.06
CA SER A 10 0.44 7.43 -12.02
C SER A 10 -0.44 8.07 -10.95
N ASP A 11 -1.23 7.28 -10.21
CA ASP A 11 -2.08 7.80 -9.13
C ASP A 11 -1.18 8.29 -7.97
N PRO A 12 -1.25 9.57 -7.57
CA PRO A 12 -0.38 10.13 -6.54
C PRO A 12 -0.39 9.36 -5.22
N LEU A 13 -1.54 8.83 -4.80
CA LEU A 13 -1.68 8.06 -3.57
C LEU A 13 -0.89 6.75 -3.66
N TYR A 14 -0.94 6.10 -4.83
CA TYR A 14 -0.24 4.85 -5.06
C TYR A 14 1.27 5.07 -5.18
N ILE A 15 1.68 6.18 -5.79
CA ILE A 15 3.08 6.61 -5.85
C ILE A 15 3.63 6.87 -4.45
N GLU A 16 2.88 7.59 -3.61
CA GLU A 16 3.30 7.89 -2.23
C GLU A 16 3.42 6.61 -1.41
N TYR A 17 2.41 5.74 -1.48
CA TYR A 17 2.45 4.43 -0.84
C TYR A 17 3.65 3.58 -1.31
N HIS A 18 3.88 3.51 -2.62
CA HIS A 18 5.03 2.79 -3.19
C HIS A 18 6.36 3.35 -2.70
N ASP A 19 6.51 4.68 -2.70
CA ASP A 19 7.79 5.32 -2.45
C ASP A 19 8.17 5.34 -0.96
N ASN A 20 7.17 5.35 -0.06
CA ASN A 20 7.39 5.58 1.36
C ASN A 20 6.99 4.42 2.28
N GLU A 21 6.09 3.54 1.84
CA GLU A 21 5.55 2.46 2.69
C GLU A 21 5.88 1.07 2.14
N TRP A 22 5.66 0.83 0.85
CA TRP A 22 5.79 -0.49 0.27
C TRP A 22 7.25 -1.00 0.29
N GLY A 23 7.44 -2.21 0.82
CA GLY A 23 8.77 -2.82 0.95
C GLY A 23 9.66 -2.19 2.03
N THR A 24 9.18 -1.18 2.76
CA THR A 24 9.91 -0.59 3.89
C THR A 24 9.76 -1.49 5.13
N PRO A 25 10.85 -1.90 5.80
CA PRO A 25 10.76 -2.73 7.00
C PRO A 25 9.97 -2.06 8.12
N VAL A 26 8.97 -2.78 8.66
CA VAL A 26 8.16 -2.35 9.81
C VAL A 26 8.35 -3.36 10.95
N ARG A 27 8.51 -2.84 12.18
CA ARG A 27 8.64 -3.64 13.41
C ARG A 27 7.61 -3.30 14.48
N ASP A 28 6.69 -2.39 14.16
CA ASP A 28 5.59 -2.04 15.05
C ASP A 28 4.43 -3.03 14.88
N ASP A 29 4.04 -3.69 15.97
CA ASP A 29 3.06 -4.78 15.93
C ASP A 29 1.67 -4.32 15.47
N HIS A 30 1.25 -3.12 15.89
CA HIS A 30 -0.05 -2.56 15.48
C HIS A 30 -0.08 -2.27 13.99
N LYS A 31 0.98 -1.67 13.44
CA LYS A 31 1.09 -1.40 12.01
C LYS A 31 1.20 -2.67 11.19
N LEU A 32 1.89 -3.69 11.69
CA LEU A 32 1.92 -5.02 11.04
C LEU A 32 0.53 -5.67 11.01
N PHE A 33 -0.20 -5.61 12.12
CA PHE A 33 -1.57 -6.13 12.20
C PHE A 33 -2.53 -5.35 11.30
N GLU A 34 -2.40 -4.02 11.22
CA GLU A 34 -3.15 -3.18 10.29
C GLU A 34 -2.94 -3.63 8.84
N PHE A 35 -1.69 -3.78 8.39
CA PHE A 35 -1.41 -4.26 7.03
C PHE A 35 -1.98 -5.65 6.77
N LEU A 36 -1.88 -6.57 7.73
CA LEU A 36 -2.47 -7.90 7.61
C LEU A 36 -3.99 -7.85 7.38
N LEU A 37 -4.69 -6.97 8.10
CA LEU A 37 -6.14 -6.76 7.92
C LEU A 37 -6.48 -6.12 6.57
N LEU A 38 -5.71 -5.11 6.14
CA LEU A 38 -5.92 -4.44 4.85
C LEU A 38 -5.72 -5.40 3.68
N GLU A 39 -4.68 -6.25 3.72
CA GLU A 39 -4.43 -7.32 2.73
C GLU A 39 -5.59 -8.33 2.70
N SER A 40 -6.14 -8.70 3.86
CA SER A 40 -7.29 -9.60 3.94
C SER A 40 -8.55 -8.98 3.32
N ALA A 41 -8.75 -7.67 3.46
CA ALA A 41 -9.87 -6.94 2.88
C ALA A 41 -9.78 -6.79 1.35
N GLN A 42 -8.62 -7.07 0.74
CA GLN A 42 -8.38 -6.87 -0.68
C GLN A 42 -8.99 -7.96 -1.58
N ALA A 43 -9.50 -9.06 -1.05
CA ALA A 43 -9.97 -10.20 -1.85
C ALA A 43 -10.95 -9.79 -2.97
N GLY A 44 -10.52 -9.93 -4.24
CA GLY A 44 -11.31 -9.55 -5.42
C GLY A 44 -11.33 -8.05 -5.76
N LEU A 45 -10.55 -7.23 -5.06
CA LEU A 45 -10.44 -5.78 -5.26
C LEU A 45 -9.01 -5.38 -5.66
N SER A 46 -8.90 -4.17 -6.23
CA SER A 46 -7.60 -3.54 -6.43
C SER A 46 -7.08 -2.94 -5.12
N TRP A 47 -5.77 -2.98 -4.87
CA TRP A 47 -5.17 -2.41 -3.67
C TRP A 47 -5.45 -0.90 -3.50
N ILE A 48 -5.53 -0.14 -4.59
CA ILE A 48 -5.90 1.28 -4.52
C ILE A 48 -7.30 1.51 -3.93
N THR A 49 -8.23 0.56 -4.10
CA THR A 49 -9.55 0.59 -3.46
C THR A 49 -9.43 0.53 -1.93
N ILE A 50 -8.50 -0.30 -1.44
CA ILE A 50 -8.24 -0.47 0.00
C ILE A 50 -7.53 0.77 0.54
N LEU A 51 -6.47 1.25 -0.14
CA LEU A 51 -5.75 2.47 0.26
C LEU A 51 -6.67 3.69 0.38
N LYS A 52 -7.63 3.86 -0.56
CA LYS A 52 -8.62 4.94 -0.52
C LYS A 52 -9.62 4.85 0.63
N LYS A 53 -9.70 3.71 1.32
CA LYS A 53 -10.59 3.44 2.46
C LYS A 53 -9.84 3.23 3.78
N ARG A 54 -8.53 3.45 3.80
CA ARG A 54 -7.68 3.27 4.98
C ARG A 54 -7.91 4.33 6.06
N GLN A 55 -8.37 5.52 5.67
CA GLN A 55 -8.88 6.59 6.55
C GLN A 55 -10.40 6.63 6.48
#